data_AF-A0A3N5M2M2-F1
#
_entry.id   AF-A0A3N5M2M2-F1
#
_cell.length_a   1.000
_cell.length_b   1.000
_cell.length_c   1.000
_cell.angle_alpha   90.00
_cell.angle_beta   90.00
_cell.angle_gamma   90.00
#
_symmetry.space_group_name_H-M   'P 1'
#
loop_
_entity.id
_entity.type
_entity.pdbx_description
1 polymer ?
#
loop_
_entity_poly.entity_id
_entity_poly.type
_entity_poly.pdbx_seq_one_letter_code
_entity_poly.pdbx_strand_id
1 'polypeptide(L)'
;MKEYSTEYIRNVALVSHSGAGKTMLAEAMLHFTGATTRLGRIEDGTTVADFEDEEIRRGLSLSTALIPVEYKNFKINLLDTPGYTDFVGEVISALRVADSAIVVIDSVAGAEVGTEITWNYCDRYNLPRFVIINKMNRDNANFRKALESVQQMSDKRLIPVQLPWGEKSDFKGVIDLLSMIACPADGKTSTEIPADFADEAESARSELIEAAAEGEDALLEKYLEGEDLSSEEIMRGLSTVVRSGSYVPVFVSAGSAEIGIGSLLDAIVGLMPSPVDVAPAVAHGKDGDETLKMSDAGPLAAYVWKTTADPFVGKITYFRIYSGSMSSDSRVWNQNKSAEERIGTLHLLRGKEQLQVKVVHAGDIATVSKLNQTATGDTLCDKNHPVVLAAPNYPSPLYGVAVNPKSQGDSAKISPTLTRLCEEDKTLTWRMEPATNQTLLAGMGDQHIDVAIRKAEAKFQTFLLVEEPRVPYQETITKQGQATYRHKKQTGGAGQFGEVSMRIEPLPEEDFAFS
;
A
#
# COMPACT_ATOMS: atom_id res chain seq x y z
N MET A 1 -12.24 -14.61 15.67
CA MET A 1 -10.77 -14.46 15.72
C MET A 1 -10.36 -14.28 17.16
N LYS A 2 -9.23 -14.84 17.58
CA LYS A 2 -8.70 -14.64 18.94
C LYS A 2 -8.16 -13.21 19.11
N GLU A 3 -7.99 -12.79 20.36
CA GLU A 3 -7.20 -11.60 20.70
C GLU A 3 -5.72 -11.97 20.70
N TYR A 4 -4.85 -11.12 20.16
CA TYR A 4 -3.42 -11.36 20.00
C TYR A 4 -2.63 -10.22 20.66
N SER A 5 -1.65 -10.56 21.50
CA SER A 5 -0.68 -9.57 22.00
C SER A 5 0.31 -9.18 20.91
N THR A 6 0.97 -8.05 21.11
CA THR A 6 1.85 -7.42 20.12
C THR A 6 2.94 -8.35 19.58
N GLU A 7 3.52 -9.25 20.37
CA GLU A 7 4.60 -10.15 19.91
C GLU A 7 4.12 -11.21 18.89
N TYR A 8 2.82 -11.54 18.92
CA TYR A 8 2.21 -12.56 18.07
C TYR A 8 1.57 -11.99 16.80
N ILE A 9 1.79 -10.70 16.52
CA ILE A 9 1.28 -10.03 15.31
C ILE A 9 2.40 -9.92 14.28
N ARG A 10 2.04 -10.08 13.00
CA ARG A 10 2.87 -9.73 11.84
C ARG A 10 2.05 -8.86 10.90
N ASN A 11 2.48 -7.63 10.64
CA ASN A 11 1.85 -6.74 9.67
C ASN A 11 2.65 -6.76 8.36
N VAL A 12 2.11 -7.39 7.33
CA VAL A 12 2.87 -7.72 6.13
C VAL A 12 2.15 -7.20 4.89
N ALA A 13 2.81 -6.33 4.13
CA ALA A 13 2.29 -5.86 2.84
C ALA A 13 2.73 -6.78 1.69
N LEU A 14 1.80 -7.18 0.84
CA LEU A 14 2.11 -7.85 -0.42
C LEU A 14 2.25 -6.78 -1.50
N VAL A 15 3.43 -6.65 -2.11
CA VAL A 15 3.72 -5.63 -3.12
C VAL A 15 4.40 -6.23 -4.34
N SER A 16 4.08 -5.73 -5.54
CA SER A 16 4.65 -6.19 -6.80
C SER A 16 4.09 -5.39 -7.98
N HIS A 17 4.66 -5.60 -9.17
CA HIS A 17 4.00 -5.29 -10.43
C HIS A 17 2.63 -5.99 -10.57
N SER A 18 1.79 -5.46 -11.46
CA SER A 18 0.48 -6.02 -11.76
C SER A 18 0.59 -7.46 -12.25
N GLY A 19 -0.35 -8.31 -11.83
CA GLY A 19 -0.40 -9.68 -12.29
C GLY A 19 0.60 -10.65 -11.65
N ALA A 20 1.58 -10.25 -10.82
CA ALA A 20 2.55 -11.19 -10.23
C ALA A 20 1.94 -12.28 -9.29
N GLY A 21 0.65 -12.13 -8.94
CA GLY A 21 -0.11 -13.14 -8.19
C GLY A 21 -0.22 -12.89 -6.68
N LYS A 22 -0.16 -11.63 -6.24
CA LYS A 22 -0.31 -11.22 -4.83
C LYS A 22 -1.63 -11.71 -4.22
N THR A 23 -2.74 -11.37 -4.87
CA THR A 23 -4.08 -11.78 -4.46
C THR A 23 -4.21 -13.30 -4.34
N MET A 24 -3.77 -14.03 -5.36
CA MET A 24 -3.81 -15.50 -5.33
C MET A 24 -2.93 -16.09 -4.22
N LEU A 25 -1.82 -15.43 -3.86
CA LEU A 25 -0.99 -15.84 -2.73
C LEU A 25 -1.72 -15.61 -1.39
N ALA A 26 -2.40 -14.48 -1.23
CA ALA A 26 -3.23 -14.23 -0.05
C ALA A 26 -4.39 -15.23 0.06
N GLU A 27 -5.07 -15.55 -1.04
CA GLU A 27 -6.11 -16.58 -1.11
C GLU A 27 -5.58 -17.96 -0.69
N ALA A 28 -4.40 -18.32 -1.19
CA ALA A 28 -3.77 -19.59 -0.84
C ALA A 28 -3.42 -19.67 0.65
N MET A 29 -2.94 -18.58 1.26
CA MET A 29 -2.70 -18.53 2.71
C MET A 29 -3.99 -18.67 3.52
N LEU A 30 -5.09 -18.05 3.07
CA LEU A 30 -6.40 -18.19 3.72
C LEU A 30 -6.93 -19.62 3.63
N HIS A 31 -6.83 -20.25 2.46
CA HIS A 31 -7.31 -21.61 2.27
C HIS A 31 -6.44 -22.62 3.02
N PHE A 32 -5.11 -22.48 2.95
CA PHE A 32 -4.16 -23.35 3.65
C PHE A 32 -4.37 -23.36 5.17
N THR A 33 -4.71 -22.21 5.76
CA THR A 33 -5.00 -22.10 7.20
C THR A 33 -6.42 -22.53 7.57
N GLY A 34 -7.27 -22.86 6.59
CA GLY A 34 -8.67 -23.20 6.79
C GLY A 34 -9.57 -22.00 7.12
N ALA A 35 -9.07 -20.77 6.94
CA ALA A 35 -9.86 -19.55 7.12
C ALA A 35 -10.96 -19.42 6.04
N THR A 36 -10.71 -20.00 4.85
CA THR A 36 -11.71 -20.20 3.80
C THR A 36 -11.84 -21.69 3.48
N THR A 37 -13.04 -22.12 3.08
CA THR A 37 -13.31 -23.53 2.75
C THR A 37 -12.98 -23.89 1.31
N ARG A 38 -12.70 -22.89 0.47
CA ARG A 38 -12.39 -23.02 -0.96
C ARG A 38 -11.39 -21.95 -1.34
N LEU A 39 -10.49 -22.29 -2.25
CA LEU A 39 -9.60 -21.32 -2.87
C LEU A 39 -10.40 -20.39 -3.80
N GLY A 40 -10.36 -19.08 -3.53
CA GLY A 40 -10.97 -18.06 -4.37
C GLY A 40 -10.23 -17.91 -5.71
N ARG A 41 -10.93 -17.42 -6.73
CA ARG A 41 -10.38 -17.16 -8.07
C ARG A 41 -10.78 -15.78 -8.56
N ILE A 42 -9.81 -15.08 -9.17
CA ILE A 42 -9.99 -13.73 -9.72
C ILE A 42 -11.01 -13.78 -10.86
N GLU A 43 -10.89 -14.75 -11.76
CA GLU A 43 -11.78 -14.87 -12.93
C GLU A 43 -13.24 -15.11 -12.55
N ASP A 44 -13.47 -15.75 -11.40
CA ASP A 44 -14.80 -16.05 -10.88
C ASP A 44 -15.33 -14.93 -9.97
N GLY A 45 -14.53 -13.90 -9.66
CA GLY A 45 -14.90 -12.83 -8.71
C GLY A 45 -15.16 -13.34 -7.29
N THR A 46 -14.45 -14.40 -6.88
CA THR A 46 -14.68 -15.11 -5.60
C THR A 46 -13.57 -14.92 -4.58
N THR A 47 -12.55 -14.11 -4.90
CA THR A 47 -11.48 -13.79 -3.94
C THR A 47 -12.03 -12.98 -2.76
N VAL A 48 -11.38 -13.14 -1.62
CA VAL A 48 -11.62 -12.38 -0.40
C VAL A 48 -11.06 -10.97 -0.51
N ALA A 49 -9.93 -10.77 -1.20
CA ALA A 49 -9.28 -9.46 -1.33
C ALA A 49 -10.03 -8.51 -2.28
N ASP A 50 -10.33 -8.98 -3.49
CA ASP A 50 -10.92 -8.17 -4.57
C ASP A 50 -12.45 -8.32 -4.55
N PHE A 51 -13.11 -7.65 -3.61
CA PHE A 51 -14.54 -7.79 -3.38
C PHE A 51 -15.37 -6.60 -3.86
N GLU A 52 -14.74 -5.50 -4.32
CA GLU A 52 -15.49 -4.39 -4.93
C GLU A 52 -15.88 -4.73 -6.38
N ASP A 53 -17.07 -4.27 -6.82
CA ASP A 53 -17.61 -4.57 -8.16
C ASP A 53 -16.64 -4.18 -9.30
N GLU A 54 -15.91 -3.08 -9.14
CA GLU A 54 -14.93 -2.63 -10.15
C GLU A 54 -13.66 -3.47 -10.16
N GLU A 55 -13.26 -4.06 -9.04
CA GLU A 55 -12.11 -4.99 -8.97
C GLU A 55 -12.47 -6.30 -9.69
N ILE A 56 -13.65 -6.85 -9.38
CA ILE A 56 -14.19 -8.06 -10.03
C ILE A 56 -14.32 -7.84 -11.54
N ARG A 57 -14.88 -6.70 -11.94
CA ARG A 57 -15.10 -6.38 -13.36
C ARG A 57 -13.80 -6.24 -14.15
N ARG A 58 -12.76 -5.67 -13.55
CA ARG A 58 -11.47 -5.44 -14.22
C ARG A 58 -10.51 -6.62 -14.08
N GLY A 59 -10.74 -7.51 -13.11
CA GLY A 59 -9.84 -8.60 -12.77
C GLY A 59 -8.51 -8.12 -12.19
N LEU A 60 -8.51 -6.98 -11.48
CA LEU A 60 -7.33 -6.42 -10.82
C LEU A 60 -7.72 -5.67 -9.54
N SER A 61 -6.83 -5.71 -8.55
CA SER A 61 -7.00 -4.99 -7.28
C SER A 61 -6.86 -3.48 -7.48
N LEU A 62 -7.82 -2.72 -6.94
CA LEU A 62 -7.89 -1.26 -7.02
C LEU A 62 -7.60 -0.61 -5.66
N SER A 63 -7.87 -1.34 -4.58
CA SER A 63 -7.65 -0.88 -3.22
C SER A 63 -6.91 -1.91 -2.39
N THR A 64 -6.18 -1.47 -1.36
CA THR A 64 -5.52 -2.40 -0.44
C THR A 64 -6.55 -3.11 0.44
N ALA A 65 -6.57 -4.45 0.39
CA ALA A 65 -7.40 -5.29 1.26
C ALA A 65 -6.63 -5.69 2.54
N LEU A 66 -7.30 -5.61 3.69
CA LEU A 66 -6.79 -6.15 4.95
C LEU A 66 -7.32 -7.57 5.14
N ILE A 67 -6.41 -8.52 5.33
CA ILE A 67 -6.71 -9.95 5.40
C ILE A 67 -5.96 -10.57 6.60
N PRO A 68 -6.63 -10.73 7.75
CA PRO A 68 -6.03 -11.36 8.92
C PRO A 68 -6.07 -12.90 8.78
N VAL A 69 -4.90 -13.51 8.82
CA VAL A 69 -4.65 -14.96 8.75
C VAL A 69 -4.15 -15.46 10.11
N GLU A 70 -4.83 -16.45 10.70
CA GLU A 70 -4.42 -17.06 11.96
C GLU A 70 -3.54 -18.29 11.67
N TYR A 71 -2.30 -18.30 12.13
CA TYR A 71 -1.35 -19.40 11.90
C TYR A 71 -0.45 -19.65 13.10
N LYS A 72 -0.38 -20.89 13.61
CA LYS A 72 0.45 -21.29 14.77
C LYS A 72 0.39 -20.35 15.99
N ASN A 73 -0.81 -19.83 16.33
CA ASN A 73 -1.05 -18.81 17.37
C ASN A 73 -0.44 -17.43 17.10
N PHE A 74 -0.14 -17.12 15.84
CA PHE A 74 0.15 -15.78 15.35
C PHE A 74 -1.02 -15.26 14.52
N LYS A 75 -1.12 -13.94 14.44
CA LYS A 75 -2.00 -13.21 13.54
C LYS A 75 -1.14 -12.50 12.50
N ILE A 76 -1.30 -12.89 11.24
CA ILE A 76 -0.67 -12.24 10.11
C ILE A 76 -1.71 -11.33 9.47
N ASN A 77 -1.55 -10.02 9.64
CA ASN A 77 -2.32 -9.02 8.92
C ASN A 77 -1.68 -8.83 7.54
N LEU A 78 -2.22 -9.51 6.52
CA LEU A 78 -1.82 -9.28 5.14
C LEU A 78 -2.50 -8.03 4.61
N LEU A 79 -1.71 -7.14 4.02
CA LEU A 79 -2.18 -5.98 3.27
C LEU A 79 -1.94 -6.28 1.79
N ASP A 80 -2.94 -6.83 1.11
CA ASP A 80 -2.86 -7.12 -0.32
C ASP A 80 -3.04 -5.82 -1.11
N THR A 81 -1.98 -5.33 -1.76
CA THR A 81 -2.00 -4.01 -2.42
C THR A 81 -2.28 -4.14 -3.92
N PRO A 82 -2.77 -3.06 -4.58
CA PRO A 82 -2.75 -2.97 -6.03
C PRO A 82 -1.35 -3.14 -6.63
N GLY A 83 -1.28 -3.70 -7.84
CA GLY A 83 -0.02 -3.80 -8.61
C GLY A 83 0.10 -2.79 -9.76
N TYR A 84 -0.97 -2.08 -10.06
CA TYR A 84 -1.02 -1.11 -11.14
C TYR A 84 -0.63 0.27 -10.60
N THR A 85 0.28 0.97 -11.29
CA THR A 85 0.96 2.17 -10.78
C THR A 85 0.02 3.35 -10.54
N ASP A 86 -1.11 3.40 -11.23
CA ASP A 86 -2.17 4.39 -11.04
C ASP A 86 -2.72 4.42 -9.61
N PHE A 87 -2.63 3.29 -8.89
CA PHE A 87 -3.11 3.14 -7.51
C PHE A 87 -1.96 3.10 -6.50
N VAL A 88 -0.82 3.71 -6.82
CA VAL A 88 0.35 3.78 -5.91
C VAL A 88 0.02 4.43 -4.56
N GLY A 89 -1.00 5.29 -4.50
CA GLY A 89 -1.51 5.85 -3.23
C GLY A 89 -1.86 4.77 -2.22
N GLU A 90 -2.57 3.72 -2.64
CA GLU A 90 -2.96 2.58 -1.79
C GLU A 90 -1.75 1.76 -1.31
N VAL A 91 -0.73 1.61 -2.17
CA VAL A 91 0.53 0.94 -1.83
C VAL A 91 1.29 1.73 -0.76
N ILE A 92 1.40 3.05 -0.92
CA ILE A 92 2.06 3.93 0.06
C ILE A 92 1.34 3.87 1.41
N SER A 93 0.01 3.95 1.41
CA SER A 93 -0.79 3.86 2.64
C SER A 93 -0.61 2.51 3.34
N ALA A 94 -0.55 1.41 2.60
CA ALA A 94 -0.32 0.06 3.13
C ALA A 94 1.08 -0.08 3.74
N LEU A 95 2.13 0.31 3.00
CA LEU A 95 3.51 0.21 3.47
C LEU A 95 3.77 1.08 4.71
N ARG A 96 3.09 2.22 4.84
CA ARG A 96 3.18 3.08 6.02
C ARG A 96 2.74 2.40 7.32
N VAL A 97 1.83 1.42 7.24
CA VAL A 97 1.30 0.68 8.40
C VAL A 97 1.75 -0.77 8.45
N ALA A 98 2.54 -1.23 7.49
CA ALA A 98 3.20 -2.53 7.54
C ALA A 98 4.45 -2.48 8.43
N ASP A 99 4.84 -3.64 8.96
CA ASP A 99 6.13 -3.85 9.63
C ASP A 99 7.12 -4.58 8.72
N SER A 100 6.63 -5.21 7.66
CA SER A 100 7.43 -5.90 6.66
C SER A 100 6.70 -5.95 5.32
N ALA A 101 7.45 -6.23 4.26
CA ALA A 101 6.90 -6.41 2.92
C ALA A 101 7.26 -7.77 2.32
N ILE A 102 6.40 -8.28 1.46
CA ILE A 102 6.67 -9.41 0.58
C ILE A 102 6.61 -8.88 -0.85
N VAL A 103 7.76 -8.89 -1.51
CA VAL A 103 7.89 -8.51 -2.92
C VAL A 103 7.64 -9.75 -3.77
N VAL A 104 6.47 -9.82 -4.42
CA VAL A 104 6.09 -10.95 -5.26
C VAL A 104 6.61 -10.73 -6.69
N ILE A 105 7.29 -11.72 -7.26
CA ILE A 105 7.92 -11.64 -8.57
C ILE A 105 7.33 -12.74 -9.46
N ASP A 106 6.94 -12.41 -10.68
CA ASP A 106 6.53 -13.42 -11.66
C ASP A 106 7.77 -14.16 -12.18
N SER A 107 7.80 -15.49 -12.07
CA SER A 107 8.94 -16.31 -12.46
C SER A 107 9.28 -16.29 -13.96
N VAL A 108 8.39 -15.75 -14.80
CA VAL A 108 8.59 -15.63 -16.25
C VAL A 108 9.07 -14.23 -16.59
N ALA A 109 8.41 -13.20 -16.06
CA ALA A 109 8.74 -11.80 -16.38
C ALA A 109 9.95 -11.28 -15.60
N GLY A 110 10.18 -11.76 -14.38
CA GLY A 110 11.20 -11.24 -13.48
C GLY A 110 10.79 -9.90 -12.86
N ALA A 111 11.78 -9.08 -12.49
CA ALA A 111 11.57 -7.73 -11.96
C ALA A 111 11.06 -6.78 -13.07
N GLU A 112 10.01 -6.02 -12.76
CA GLU A 112 9.39 -5.06 -13.67
C GLU A 112 9.36 -3.66 -13.03
N VAL A 113 8.95 -2.64 -13.78
CA VAL A 113 8.90 -1.24 -13.29
C VAL A 113 8.08 -1.10 -12.01
N GLY A 114 6.97 -1.85 -11.89
CA GLY A 114 6.17 -1.85 -10.66
C GLY A 114 6.93 -2.43 -9.47
N THR A 115 7.78 -3.43 -9.70
CA THR A 115 8.66 -4.01 -8.69
C THR A 115 9.65 -2.96 -8.19
N GLU A 116 10.31 -2.23 -9.09
CA GLU A 116 11.27 -1.18 -8.75
C GLU A 116 10.63 -0.07 -7.90
N ILE A 117 9.45 0.39 -8.31
CA ILE A 117 8.69 1.40 -7.55
C ILE A 117 8.40 0.90 -6.13
N THR A 118 7.87 -0.32 -6.00
CA THR A 118 7.56 -0.89 -4.68
C THR A 118 8.81 -1.13 -3.83
N TRP A 119 9.92 -1.52 -4.46
CA TRP A 119 11.21 -1.72 -3.82
C TRP A 119 11.73 -0.41 -3.20
N ASN A 120 11.71 0.67 -3.98
CA ASN A 120 12.12 2.00 -3.53
C ASN A 120 11.25 2.50 -2.36
N TYR A 121 9.95 2.22 -2.35
CA TYR A 121 9.10 2.54 -1.19
C TYR A 121 9.44 1.70 0.03
N CYS A 122 9.75 0.40 -0.13
CA CYS A 122 10.21 -0.42 0.98
C CYS A 122 11.53 0.12 1.56
N ASP A 123 12.45 0.61 0.72
CA ASP A 123 13.69 1.26 1.18
C ASP A 123 13.40 2.57 1.91
N ARG A 124 12.49 3.39 1.38
CA ARG A 124 12.07 4.66 2.01
C ARG A 124 11.47 4.47 3.40
N TYR A 125 10.71 3.39 3.61
CA TYR A 125 10.14 3.04 4.90
C TYR A 125 11.04 2.13 5.75
N ASN A 126 12.23 1.79 5.26
CA ASN A 126 13.17 0.87 5.89
C ASN A 126 12.50 -0.45 6.31
N LEU A 127 11.67 -1.03 5.43
CA LEU A 127 10.93 -2.25 5.70
C LEU A 127 11.79 -3.48 5.43
N PRO A 128 11.94 -4.39 6.42
CA PRO A 128 12.36 -5.76 6.20
C PRO A 128 11.46 -6.43 5.16
N ARG A 129 12.05 -7.23 4.28
CA ARG A 129 11.28 -7.81 3.19
C ARG A 129 11.73 -9.21 2.81
N PHE A 130 10.78 -9.96 2.29
CA PHE A 130 11.04 -11.19 1.53
C PHE A 130 10.83 -10.93 0.05
N VAL A 131 11.49 -11.73 -0.78
CA VAL A 131 11.18 -11.88 -2.19
C VAL A 131 10.56 -13.25 -2.40
N ILE A 132 9.47 -13.31 -3.17
CA ILE A 132 8.85 -14.57 -3.57
C ILE A 132 8.89 -14.65 -5.08
N ILE A 133 9.62 -15.63 -5.62
CA ILE A 133 9.52 -16.01 -7.02
C ILE A 133 8.28 -16.91 -7.17
N ASN A 134 7.20 -16.34 -7.68
CA ASN A 134 5.89 -16.96 -7.77
C ASN A 134 5.60 -17.45 -9.20
N LYS A 135 4.60 -18.34 -9.31
CA LYS A 135 4.12 -18.96 -10.54
C LYS A 135 5.14 -19.86 -11.23
N MET A 136 5.97 -20.53 -10.44
CA MET A 136 6.95 -21.50 -10.96
C MET A 136 6.34 -22.64 -11.79
N ASN A 137 5.03 -22.86 -11.70
CA ASN A 137 4.28 -23.82 -12.50
C ASN A 137 3.94 -23.33 -13.93
N ARG A 138 4.27 -22.09 -14.30
CA ARG A 138 4.00 -21.54 -15.63
C ARG A 138 4.99 -22.04 -16.67
N ASP A 139 4.53 -22.07 -17.92
CA ASP A 139 5.41 -22.22 -19.07
C ASP A 139 6.47 -21.11 -19.07
N ASN A 140 7.72 -21.49 -19.35
CA ASN A 140 8.89 -20.60 -19.33
C ASN A 140 9.26 -20.03 -17.95
N ALA A 141 8.68 -20.51 -16.85
CA ALA A 141 9.18 -20.21 -15.52
C ALA A 141 10.68 -20.55 -15.42
N ASN A 142 11.45 -19.65 -14.81
CA ASN A 142 12.88 -19.84 -14.58
C ASN A 142 13.31 -19.11 -13.31
N PHE A 143 13.65 -19.86 -12.27
CA PHE A 143 13.98 -19.30 -10.97
C PHE A 143 15.24 -18.44 -11.02
N ARG A 144 16.32 -18.93 -11.65
CA ARG A 144 17.60 -18.23 -11.69
C ARG A 144 17.51 -16.88 -12.41
N LYS A 145 16.85 -16.83 -13.57
CA LYS A 145 16.63 -15.57 -14.31
C LYS A 145 15.80 -14.58 -13.51
N ALA A 146 14.72 -15.04 -12.87
CA ALA A 146 13.89 -14.16 -12.05
C ALA A 146 14.68 -13.62 -10.85
N LEU A 147 15.45 -14.47 -10.17
CA LEU A 147 16.34 -14.06 -9.08
C LEU A 147 17.40 -13.04 -9.53
N GLU A 148 18.10 -13.33 -10.63
CA GLU A 148 19.11 -12.44 -11.21
C GLU A 148 18.51 -11.08 -11.58
N SER A 149 17.29 -11.04 -12.12
CA SER A 149 16.64 -9.77 -12.47
C SER A 149 16.37 -8.88 -11.25
N VAL A 150 16.02 -9.48 -10.10
CA VAL A 150 15.83 -8.72 -8.85
C VAL A 150 17.17 -8.29 -8.28
N GLN A 151 18.20 -9.15 -8.36
CA GLN A 151 19.55 -8.84 -7.87
C GLN A 151 20.20 -7.71 -8.69
N GLN A 152 19.91 -7.58 -9.99
CA GLN A 152 20.40 -6.48 -10.83
C GLN A 152 19.74 -5.14 -10.51
N MET A 153 18.50 -5.18 -10.01
CA MET A 153 17.73 -3.99 -9.63
C MET A 153 18.08 -3.51 -8.22
N SER A 154 18.59 -4.39 -7.35
CA SER A 154 18.83 -4.10 -5.95
C SER A 154 20.27 -4.31 -5.52
N ASP A 155 20.80 -3.36 -4.74
CA ASP A 155 22.09 -3.50 -4.07
C ASP A 155 22.02 -4.42 -2.83
N LYS A 156 20.83 -4.89 -2.45
CA LYS A 156 20.64 -5.83 -1.33
C LYS A 156 21.06 -7.24 -1.73
N ARG A 157 21.72 -7.97 -0.83
CA ARG A 157 22.08 -9.38 -1.06
C ARG A 157 20.84 -10.26 -0.93
N LEU A 158 20.43 -10.87 -2.04
CA LEU A 158 19.34 -11.84 -2.06
C LEU A 158 19.88 -13.21 -1.64
N ILE A 159 19.17 -13.88 -0.73
CA ILE A 159 19.57 -15.21 -0.27
C ILE A 159 18.42 -16.21 -0.46
N PRO A 160 18.60 -17.22 -1.31
CA PRO A 160 17.69 -18.35 -1.37
C PRO A 160 17.58 -19.03 0.00
N VAL A 161 16.38 -19.02 0.58
CA VAL A 161 16.01 -19.89 1.71
C VAL A 161 15.34 -21.16 1.18
N GLN A 162 14.82 -21.09 -0.04
CA GLN A 162 14.23 -22.21 -0.75
C GLN A 162 14.74 -22.29 -2.19
N LEU A 163 14.80 -23.52 -2.71
CA LEU A 163 15.00 -23.79 -4.13
C LEU A 163 13.75 -24.44 -4.74
N PRO A 164 13.49 -24.23 -6.05
CA PRO A 164 12.38 -24.88 -6.72
C PRO A 164 12.65 -26.38 -6.89
N TRP A 165 11.69 -27.25 -6.51
CA TRP A 165 11.75 -28.66 -6.86
C TRP A 165 11.14 -28.88 -8.25
N GLY A 166 11.99 -28.74 -9.28
CA GLY A 166 11.57 -28.71 -10.69
C GLY A 166 11.06 -27.32 -11.11
N GLU A 167 10.72 -27.15 -12.39
CA GLU A 167 10.17 -25.89 -12.92
C GLU A 167 9.05 -26.19 -13.93
N LYS A 168 8.20 -25.19 -14.22
CA LYS A 168 7.11 -25.28 -15.21
C LYS A 168 6.14 -26.41 -14.84
N SER A 169 5.76 -27.25 -15.81
CA SER A 169 4.92 -28.43 -15.56
C SER A 169 5.52 -29.44 -14.58
N ASP A 170 6.85 -29.43 -14.40
CA ASP A 170 7.57 -30.32 -13.48
C ASP A 170 7.79 -29.71 -12.08
N PHE A 171 7.25 -28.52 -11.81
CA PHE A 171 7.32 -27.91 -10.49
C PHE A 171 6.46 -28.70 -9.49
N LYS A 172 7.15 -29.47 -8.64
CA LYS A 172 6.56 -30.46 -7.72
C LYS A 172 6.54 -30.01 -6.28
N GLY A 173 7.17 -28.89 -5.94
CA GLY A 173 7.35 -28.48 -4.56
C GLY A 173 8.50 -27.51 -4.37
N VAL A 174 8.93 -27.35 -3.13
CA VAL A 174 10.05 -26.50 -2.73
C VAL A 174 11.05 -27.31 -1.92
N ILE A 175 12.33 -27.02 -2.07
CA ILE A 175 13.41 -27.55 -1.24
C ILE A 175 13.70 -26.50 -0.16
N ASP A 176 13.49 -26.87 1.10
CA ASP A 176 13.74 -26.00 2.25
C ASP A 176 15.18 -26.17 2.71
N LEU A 177 15.98 -25.10 2.62
CA LEU A 177 17.41 -25.13 2.93
C LEU A 177 17.71 -25.02 4.43
N LEU A 178 16.74 -24.62 5.25
CA LEU A 178 16.90 -24.56 6.71
C LEU A 178 16.79 -25.95 7.32
N SER A 179 15.78 -26.69 6.87
CA SER A 179 15.48 -28.05 7.36
C SER A 179 16.09 -29.15 6.50
N MET A 180 16.63 -28.81 5.33
CA MET A 180 17.22 -29.73 4.35
C MET A 180 16.27 -30.86 3.93
N ILE A 181 15.02 -30.48 3.64
CA ILE A 181 13.98 -31.40 3.17
C ILE A 181 13.30 -30.88 1.90
N ALA A 182 12.80 -31.79 1.09
CA ALA A 182 11.93 -31.47 -0.04
C ALA A 182 10.46 -31.53 0.39
N CYS A 183 9.77 -30.40 0.24
CA CYS A 183 8.35 -30.21 0.55
C CYS A 183 7.52 -30.31 -0.73
N PRO A 184 6.72 -31.39 -0.91
CA PRO A 184 5.92 -31.56 -2.12
C PRO A 184 4.73 -30.60 -2.20
N ALA A 185 4.22 -30.41 -3.41
CA ALA A 185 3.10 -29.56 -3.78
C ALA A 185 1.79 -29.89 -3.05
N ASP A 186 1.60 -31.16 -2.69
CA ASP A 186 0.40 -31.61 -1.98
C ASP A 186 0.46 -31.36 -0.47
N GLY A 187 1.55 -30.75 0.03
CA GLY A 187 1.74 -30.44 1.44
C GLY A 187 1.82 -31.69 2.34
N LYS A 188 1.99 -32.88 1.75
CA LYS A 188 2.13 -34.14 2.50
C LYS A 188 3.54 -34.28 3.07
N THR A 189 3.84 -35.48 3.57
CA THR A 189 5.10 -35.87 4.22
C THR A 189 6.31 -35.40 3.40
N SER A 190 7.07 -34.47 3.97
CA SER A 190 8.36 -34.03 3.43
C SER A 190 9.28 -35.23 3.21
N THR A 191 10.06 -35.17 2.13
CA THR A 191 11.00 -36.24 1.75
C THR A 191 12.44 -35.74 1.81
N GLU A 192 13.38 -36.67 1.73
CA GLU A 192 14.78 -36.32 1.47
C GLU A 192 14.91 -35.59 0.13
N ILE A 193 15.93 -34.73 0.03
CA ILE A 193 16.22 -33.96 -1.17
C ILE A 193 16.63 -34.94 -2.29
N PRO A 194 16.03 -34.85 -3.49
CA PRO A 194 16.43 -35.71 -4.61
C PRO A 194 17.90 -35.50 -4.98
N ALA A 195 18.58 -36.58 -5.38
CA ALA A 195 20.01 -36.56 -5.69
C ALA A 195 20.40 -35.48 -6.72
N ASP A 196 19.53 -35.21 -7.70
CA ASP A 196 19.76 -34.20 -8.75
C ASP A 196 19.86 -32.76 -8.21
N PHE A 197 19.34 -32.50 -7.00
CA PHE A 197 19.35 -31.19 -6.36
C PHE A 197 20.28 -31.13 -5.13
N ALA A 198 20.90 -32.24 -4.73
CA ALA A 198 21.67 -32.31 -3.49
C ALA A 198 22.87 -31.34 -3.50
N ASP A 199 23.64 -31.31 -4.58
CA ASP A 199 24.82 -30.44 -4.70
C ASP A 199 24.43 -28.95 -4.70
N GLU A 200 23.35 -28.60 -5.39
CA GLU A 200 22.85 -27.21 -5.43
C GLU A 200 22.29 -26.78 -4.07
N ALA A 201 21.56 -27.67 -3.38
CA ALA A 201 21.02 -27.41 -2.05
C ALA A 201 22.14 -27.23 -1.02
N GLU A 202 23.19 -28.05 -1.05
CA GLU A 202 24.31 -27.92 -0.11
C GLU A 202 25.09 -26.62 -0.33
N SER A 203 25.30 -26.23 -1.59
CA SER A 203 25.95 -24.95 -1.92
C SER A 203 25.11 -23.76 -1.44
N ALA A 204 23.80 -23.75 -1.73
CA ALA A 204 22.90 -22.68 -1.32
C ALA A 204 22.75 -22.62 0.21
N ARG A 205 22.74 -23.78 0.88
CA ARG A 205 22.72 -23.85 2.34
C ARG A 205 23.99 -23.29 2.99
N SER A 206 25.16 -23.53 2.39
CA SER A 206 26.40 -22.96 2.88
C SER A 206 26.36 -21.42 2.86
N GLU A 207 25.87 -20.83 1.76
CA GLU A 207 25.68 -19.38 1.65
C GLU A 207 24.65 -18.84 2.67
N LEU A 208 23.58 -19.60 2.92
CA LEU A 208 22.56 -19.28 3.91
C LEU A 208 23.12 -19.28 5.34
N ILE A 209 23.96 -20.27 5.68
CA ILE A 209 24.61 -20.37 7.00
C ILE A 209 25.63 -19.25 7.19
N GLU A 210 26.42 -18.94 6.16
CA GLU A 210 27.35 -17.81 6.18
C GLU A 210 26.63 -16.50 6.52
N ALA A 211 25.50 -16.23 5.84
CA ALA A 211 24.72 -15.03 6.10
C ALA A 211 24.04 -15.03 7.47
N ALA A 212 23.64 -16.20 7.97
CA ALA A 212 23.13 -16.33 9.33
C ALA A 212 24.21 -15.98 10.36
N ALA A 213 25.45 -16.41 10.11
CA ALA A 213 26.60 -16.13 10.98
C ALA A 213 26.90 -14.63 11.06
N GLU A 214 26.75 -13.89 9.97
CA GLU A 214 26.93 -12.43 9.94
C GLU A 214 25.90 -11.65 10.77
N GLY A 215 24.81 -12.28 11.23
CA GLY A 215 23.81 -11.63 12.06
C GLY A 215 24.29 -11.27 13.46
N GLU A 216 25.29 -11.97 13.99
CA GLU A 216 25.84 -11.76 15.33
C GLU A 216 27.35 -12.08 15.34
N ASP A 217 28.15 -11.20 15.94
CA ASP A 217 29.62 -11.37 16.01
C ASP A 217 30.02 -12.75 16.57
N ALA A 218 29.31 -13.23 17.60
CA ALA A 218 29.58 -14.53 18.21
C ALA A 218 29.28 -15.73 17.28
N LEU A 219 28.32 -15.60 16.36
CA LEU A 219 28.03 -16.63 15.36
C LEU A 219 29.04 -16.60 14.22
N LEU A 220 29.48 -15.40 13.82
CA LEU A 220 30.52 -15.21 12.83
C LEU A 220 31.86 -15.81 13.29
N GLU A 221 32.26 -15.58 14.53
CA GLU A 221 33.47 -16.18 15.12
C GLU A 221 33.43 -17.70 15.06
N LYS A 222 32.33 -18.32 15.53
CA LYS A 222 32.14 -19.78 15.44
C LYS A 222 32.25 -20.32 14.02
N TYR A 223 31.59 -19.65 13.07
CA TYR A 223 31.62 -20.06 11.67
C TYR A 223 33.04 -19.99 11.07
N LEU A 224 33.80 -18.93 11.38
CA LEU A 224 35.19 -18.77 10.92
C LEU A 224 36.16 -19.78 11.56
N GLU A 225 35.86 -20.24 12.78
CA GLU A 225 36.58 -21.31 13.46
C GLU A 225 36.22 -22.72 12.94
N GLY A 226 35.23 -22.82 12.04
CA GLY A 226 34.76 -24.07 11.46
C GLY A 226 33.82 -24.86 12.37
N GLU A 227 33.22 -24.21 13.37
CA GLU A 227 32.19 -24.82 14.23
C GLU A 227 30.81 -24.80 13.54
N ASP A 228 30.06 -25.90 13.67
CA ASP A 228 28.70 -25.99 13.15
C ASP A 228 27.73 -25.12 13.97
N LEU A 229 26.93 -24.30 13.29
CA LEU A 229 25.84 -23.55 13.92
C LEU A 229 24.61 -24.44 14.12
N SER A 230 24.00 -24.38 15.31
CA SER A 230 22.73 -25.05 15.57
C SER A 230 21.57 -24.40 14.80
N SER A 231 20.48 -25.13 14.56
CA SER A 231 19.30 -24.59 13.89
C SER A 231 18.70 -23.36 14.59
N GLU A 232 18.77 -23.31 15.92
CA GLU A 232 18.33 -22.15 16.71
C GLU A 232 19.22 -20.93 16.48
N GLU A 233 20.55 -21.13 16.44
CA GLU A 233 21.52 -20.08 16.14
C GLU A 233 21.36 -19.56 14.71
N ILE A 234 21.17 -20.44 13.73
CA ILE A 234 20.91 -20.07 12.33
C ILE A 234 19.64 -19.21 12.25
N MET A 235 18.53 -19.65 12.85
CA MET A 235 17.28 -18.89 12.84
C MET A 235 17.41 -17.53 13.52
N ARG A 236 18.16 -17.46 14.62
CA ARG A 236 18.41 -16.20 15.35
C ARG A 236 19.23 -15.23 14.51
N GLY A 237 20.34 -15.70 13.94
CA GLY A 237 21.18 -14.93 13.04
C GLY A 237 20.42 -14.42 11.81
N LEU A 238 19.66 -15.31 11.15
CA LEU A 238 18.80 -14.97 10.01
C LEU A 238 17.76 -13.91 10.37
N SER A 239 17.07 -14.08 11.50
CA SER A 239 16.10 -13.09 11.97
C SER A 239 16.75 -11.71 12.14
N THR A 240 17.95 -11.63 12.69
CA THR A 240 18.68 -10.36 12.85
C THR A 240 19.01 -9.71 11.51
N VAL A 241 19.55 -10.47 10.55
CA VAL A 241 19.91 -9.91 9.23
C VAL A 241 18.71 -9.54 8.35
N VAL A 242 17.60 -10.25 8.51
CA VAL A 242 16.33 -9.93 7.83
C VAL A 242 15.77 -8.63 8.39
N ARG A 243 15.74 -8.49 9.71
CA ARG A 243 15.22 -7.30 10.41
C ARG A 243 16.05 -6.05 10.13
N SER A 244 17.35 -6.19 9.96
CA SER A 244 18.22 -5.06 9.55
C SER A 244 18.02 -4.68 8.09
N GLY A 245 17.47 -5.59 7.27
CA GLY A 245 17.32 -5.40 5.84
C GLY A 245 18.64 -5.45 5.08
N SER A 246 19.72 -5.97 5.68
CA SER A 246 20.98 -6.24 4.98
C SER A 246 20.83 -7.40 3.99
N TYR A 247 20.01 -8.38 4.37
CA TYR A 247 19.74 -9.59 3.61
C TYR A 247 18.26 -9.72 3.31
N VAL A 248 17.94 -10.18 2.10
CA VAL A 248 16.57 -10.38 1.64
C VAL A 248 16.36 -11.86 1.31
N PRO A 249 15.63 -12.59 2.17
CA PRO A 249 15.27 -13.98 1.92
C PRO A 249 14.45 -14.15 0.65
N VAL A 250 14.81 -15.16 -0.15
CA VAL A 250 14.10 -15.54 -1.37
C VAL A 250 13.41 -16.87 -1.16
N PHE A 251 12.10 -16.85 -1.41
CA PHE A 251 11.21 -18.01 -1.37
C PHE A 251 10.65 -18.31 -2.75
N VAL A 252 10.10 -19.51 -2.89
CA VAL A 252 9.55 -20.00 -4.14
C VAL A 252 8.11 -20.43 -3.93
N SER A 253 7.22 -20.10 -4.87
CA SER A 253 5.83 -20.54 -4.76
C SER A 253 5.13 -20.69 -6.10
N ALA A 254 3.96 -21.35 -6.04
CA ALA A 254 2.93 -21.23 -7.04
C ALA A 254 1.59 -21.05 -6.31
N GLY A 255 1.24 -19.79 -6.00
CA GLY A 255 0.07 -19.48 -5.18
C GLY A 255 -1.24 -20.07 -5.71
N SER A 256 -1.47 -20.03 -7.02
CA SER A 256 -2.69 -20.60 -7.63
C SER A 256 -2.77 -22.14 -7.57
N ALA A 257 -1.66 -22.82 -7.29
CA ALA A 257 -1.59 -24.27 -7.09
C ALA A 257 -1.33 -24.64 -5.61
N GLU A 258 -1.32 -23.66 -4.72
CA GLU A 258 -1.07 -23.80 -3.28
C GLU A 258 0.29 -24.44 -2.91
N ILE A 259 1.30 -24.26 -3.77
CA ILE A 259 2.64 -24.82 -3.56
C ILE A 259 3.52 -23.80 -2.83
N GLY A 260 4.19 -24.24 -1.76
CA GLY A 260 5.14 -23.44 -0.97
C GLY A 260 4.50 -22.58 0.12
N ILE A 261 3.19 -22.72 0.38
CA ILE A 261 2.46 -21.84 1.31
C ILE A 261 2.81 -22.11 2.77
N GLY A 262 2.86 -23.38 3.19
CA GLY A 262 3.14 -23.73 4.59
C GLY A 262 4.51 -23.27 5.07
N SER A 263 5.55 -23.53 4.27
CA SER A 263 6.93 -23.10 4.58
C SER A 263 7.07 -21.58 4.55
N LEU A 264 6.35 -20.90 3.65
CA LEU A 264 6.28 -19.43 3.63
C LEU A 264 5.62 -18.87 4.91
N LEU A 265 4.51 -19.45 5.36
CA LEU A 265 3.86 -19.03 6.61
C LEU A 265 4.77 -19.26 7.83
N ASP A 266 5.51 -20.37 7.85
CA ASP A 266 6.53 -20.64 8.86
C ASP A 266 7.64 -19.58 8.86
N ALA A 267 8.13 -19.20 7.69
CA ALA A 267 9.12 -18.15 7.55
C ALA A 267 8.59 -16.77 7.95
N ILE A 268 7.35 -16.42 7.61
CA ILE A 268 6.74 -15.14 8.01
C ILE A 268 6.70 -15.03 9.54
N VAL A 269 6.25 -16.08 10.22
CA VAL A 269 6.19 -16.09 11.69
C VAL A 269 7.58 -16.09 12.32
N GLY A 270 8.51 -16.87 11.77
CA GLY A 270 9.84 -17.10 12.34
C GLY A 270 10.86 -15.98 12.09
N LEU A 271 10.79 -15.32 10.93
CA LEU A 271 11.84 -14.40 10.48
C LEU A 271 11.37 -12.95 10.32
N MET A 272 10.09 -12.69 10.02
CA MET A 272 9.61 -11.29 9.97
C MET A 272 9.45 -10.71 11.38
N PRO A 273 9.74 -9.41 11.58
CA PRO A 273 9.54 -8.73 12.85
C PRO A 273 8.08 -8.70 13.28
N SER A 274 7.88 -8.79 14.59
CA SER A 274 6.65 -8.32 15.22
C SER A 274 6.65 -6.79 15.37
N PRO A 275 5.50 -6.15 15.67
CA PRO A 275 5.48 -4.73 15.98
C PRO A 275 6.37 -4.32 17.17
N VAL A 276 6.74 -5.22 18.09
CA VAL A 276 7.72 -4.86 19.15
C VAL A 276 9.17 -4.86 18.66
N ASP A 277 9.45 -5.53 17.54
CA ASP A 277 10.80 -5.66 16.98
C ASP A 277 11.16 -4.52 16.01
N VAL A 278 10.16 -3.75 15.54
CA VAL A 278 10.40 -2.61 14.64
C VAL A 278 10.80 -1.36 15.42
N ALA A 279 11.46 -0.44 14.72
CA ALA A 279 11.84 0.85 15.29
C ALA A 279 10.60 1.55 15.88
N PRO A 280 10.68 2.08 17.11
CA PRO A 280 9.60 2.85 17.72
C PRO A 280 9.13 3.99 16.81
N ALA A 281 7.82 4.22 16.76
CA ALA A 281 7.29 5.30 15.95
C ALA A 281 7.54 6.66 16.60
N VAL A 282 7.82 7.66 15.78
CA VAL A 282 7.94 9.06 16.23
C VAL A 282 6.62 9.77 15.99
N ALA A 283 6.15 10.49 17.01
CA ALA A 283 4.98 11.35 16.92
C ALA A 283 5.35 12.77 17.35
N HIS A 284 4.66 13.76 16.78
CA HIS A 284 4.82 15.16 17.15
C HIS A 284 3.82 15.51 18.26
N GLY A 285 4.35 15.71 19.47
CA GLY A 285 3.59 16.17 20.63
C GLY A 285 3.63 17.70 20.78
N LYS A 286 3.11 18.19 21.91
CA LYS A 286 3.12 19.63 22.24
C LYS A 286 4.52 20.20 22.47
N ASP A 287 5.40 19.40 23.05
CA ASP A 287 6.75 19.80 23.47
C ASP A 287 7.83 19.40 22.45
N GLY A 288 7.42 18.92 21.28
CA GLY A 288 8.30 18.42 20.22
C GLY A 288 8.08 16.93 19.93
N ASP A 289 9.07 16.31 19.31
CA ASP A 289 9.02 14.91 18.88
C ASP A 289 9.16 13.99 20.09
N GLU A 290 8.31 12.97 20.15
CA GLU A 290 8.36 11.93 21.16
C GLU A 290 8.27 10.54 20.52
N THR A 291 8.91 9.58 21.18
CA THR A 291 9.00 8.20 20.72
C THR A 291 7.93 7.35 21.39
N LEU A 292 7.11 6.69 20.58
CA LEU A 292 6.05 5.80 21.00
C LEU A 292 6.52 4.35 21.03
N LYS A 293 6.44 3.74 22.21
CA LYS A 293 6.70 2.30 22.37
C LYS A 293 5.44 1.51 22.03
N MET A 294 5.60 0.45 21.23
CA MET A 294 4.56 -0.51 20.90
C MET A 294 4.16 -1.33 22.13
N SER A 295 3.31 -0.75 22.97
CA SER A 295 2.86 -1.35 24.24
C SER A 295 1.47 -0.83 24.62
N ASP A 296 0.63 -1.74 25.10
CA ASP A 296 -0.71 -1.44 25.59
C ASP A 296 -0.74 -0.53 26.81
N ALA A 297 0.37 -0.46 27.57
CA ALA A 297 0.47 0.33 28.78
C ALA A 297 0.67 1.84 28.53
N GLY A 298 1.00 2.21 27.28
CA GLY A 298 1.19 3.60 26.89
C GLY A 298 -0.12 4.36 26.65
N PRO A 299 -0.07 5.70 26.50
CA PRO A 299 -1.20 6.49 26.04
C PRO A 299 -1.60 6.07 24.62
N LEU A 300 -2.88 6.20 24.29
CA LEU A 300 -3.38 5.83 22.96
C LEU A 300 -2.78 6.75 21.89
N ALA A 301 -2.23 6.13 20.85
CA ALA A 301 -1.87 6.79 19.60
C ALA A 301 -2.14 5.83 18.44
N ALA A 302 -3.09 6.17 17.56
CA ALA A 302 -3.49 5.37 16.41
C ALA A 302 -3.50 6.23 15.14
N TYR A 303 -2.95 5.68 14.06
CA TYR A 303 -2.90 6.35 12.77
C TYR A 303 -3.99 5.82 11.85
N VAL A 304 -4.77 6.73 11.26
CA VAL A 304 -5.81 6.40 10.29
C VAL A 304 -5.19 6.37 8.89
N TRP A 305 -4.97 5.18 8.36
CA TRP A 305 -4.24 5.00 7.10
C TRP A 305 -5.15 4.91 5.87
N LYS A 306 -6.43 4.61 6.06
CA LYS A 306 -7.41 4.50 4.98
C LYS A 306 -8.81 4.79 5.50
N THR A 307 -9.61 5.46 4.67
CA THR A 307 -11.05 5.59 4.87
C THR A 307 -11.77 5.21 3.59
N THR A 308 -12.89 4.52 3.71
CA THR A 308 -13.70 4.10 2.56
C THR A 308 -15.18 4.33 2.84
N ALA A 309 -15.94 4.67 1.81
CA ALA A 309 -17.39 4.63 1.87
C ALA A 309 -17.91 3.24 1.52
N ASP A 310 -18.67 2.64 2.44
CA ASP A 310 -19.47 1.44 2.22
C ASP A 310 -20.97 1.81 2.11
N PRO A 311 -21.74 1.25 1.14
CA PRO A 311 -23.15 1.56 0.96
C PRO A 311 -24.08 1.19 2.13
N PHE A 312 -23.70 0.21 2.96
CA PHE A 312 -24.54 -0.36 4.01
C PHE A 312 -24.16 0.15 5.40
N VAL A 313 -22.86 0.18 5.73
CA VAL A 313 -22.37 0.61 7.05
C VAL A 313 -21.89 2.06 7.09
N GLY A 314 -21.76 2.71 5.94
CA GLY A 314 -21.29 4.09 5.82
C GLY A 314 -19.76 4.18 5.78
N LYS A 315 -19.20 5.27 6.31
CA LYS A 315 -17.74 5.46 6.33
C LYS A 315 -17.08 4.41 7.23
N ILE A 316 -16.15 3.63 6.68
CA ILE A 316 -15.27 2.71 7.39
C ILE A 316 -13.89 3.37 7.51
N THR A 317 -13.39 3.44 8.73
CA THR A 317 -12.08 4.02 9.07
C THR A 317 -11.14 2.89 9.46
N TYR A 318 -10.02 2.77 8.74
CA TYR A 318 -8.96 1.81 9.01
C TYR A 318 -7.85 2.49 9.78
N PHE A 319 -7.38 1.86 10.86
CA PHE A 319 -6.34 2.42 11.69
C PHE A 319 -5.38 1.35 12.20
N ARG A 320 -4.15 1.78 12.50
CA ARG A 320 -3.13 1.00 13.20
C ARG A 320 -2.83 1.66 14.53
N ILE A 321 -2.76 0.89 15.62
CA ILE A 321 -2.36 1.40 16.93
C ILE A 321 -0.84 1.35 17.06
N TYR A 322 -0.22 2.47 17.45
CA TYR A 322 1.22 2.61 17.68
C TYR A 322 1.59 2.62 19.16
N SER A 323 0.67 3.02 20.04
CA SER A 323 0.80 2.99 21.50
C SER A 323 -0.57 2.89 22.14
N GLY A 324 -0.64 2.25 23.31
CA GLY A 324 -1.88 2.03 24.05
C GLY A 324 -2.77 0.95 23.42
N SER A 325 -4.03 0.93 23.80
CA SER A 325 -5.04 0.01 23.26
C SER A 325 -6.36 0.74 23.05
N MET A 326 -7.19 0.22 22.15
CA MET A 326 -8.51 0.79 21.86
C MET A 326 -9.59 -0.25 22.15
N SER A 327 -10.57 0.13 22.97
CA SER A 327 -11.74 -0.70 23.27
C SER A 327 -12.96 -0.24 22.48
N SER A 328 -13.86 -1.16 22.15
CA SER A 328 -15.20 -0.80 21.65
C SER A 328 -15.96 0.07 22.66
N ASP A 329 -16.85 0.91 22.16
CA ASP A 329 -17.66 1.85 22.97
C ASP A 329 -16.85 2.90 23.76
N SER A 330 -15.60 3.14 23.37
CA SER A 330 -14.72 4.16 23.97
C SER A 330 -14.84 5.53 23.28
N ARG A 331 -14.15 6.52 23.83
CA ARG A 331 -14.02 7.86 23.25
C ARG A 331 -12.54 8.16 23.05
N VAL A 332 -12.22 8.71 21.88
CA VAL A 332 -10.86 9.07 21.51
C VAL A 332 -10.83 10.50 20.99
N TRP A 333 -9.66 11.12 20.98
CA TRP A 333 -9.45 12.45 20.47
C TRP A 333 -8.81 12.39 19.08
N ASN A 334 -9.46 12.99 18.07
CA ASN A 334 -8.82 13.22 16.78
C ASN A 334 -8.02 14.53 16.86
N GLN A 335 -6.70 14.40 16.87
CA GLN A 335 -5.82 15.55 17.06
C GLN A 335 -5.81 16.49 15.84
N ASN A 336 -5.88 15.94 14.62
CA ASN A 336 -5.88 16.72 13.38
C ASN A 336 -7.15 17.57 13.22
N LYS A 337 -8.28 17.11 13.76
CA LYS A 337 -9.58 17.81 13.71
C LYS A 337 -9.92 18.57 14.99
N SER A 338 -9.13 18.38 16.06
CA SER A 338 -9.43 18.91 17.39
C SER A 338 -10.85 18.55 17.86
N ALA A 339 -11.22 17.27 17.70
CA ALA A 339 -12.56 16.78 17.95
C ALA A 339 -12.57 15.44 18.68
N GLU A 340 -13.59 15.23 19.53
CA GLU A 340 -13.83 13.94 20.17
C GLU A 340 -14.62 13.02 19.22
N GLU A 341 -14.18 11.78 19.08
CA GLU A 341 -14.83 10.73 18.31
C GLU A 341 -15.27 9.60 19.23
N ARG A 342 -16.49 9.10 19.00
CA ARG A 342 -17.01 7.94 19.72
C ARG A 342 -16.71 6.68 18.91
N ILE A 343 -15.90 5.80 19.48
CA ILE A 343 -15.58 4.51 18.89
C ILE A 343 -16.77 3.57 19.14
N GLY A 344 -17.37 3.07 18.06
CA GLY A 344 -18.41 2.05 18.13
C GLY A 344 -17.82 0.65 18.31
N THR A 345 -18.42 -0.34 17.65
CA THR A 345 -17.86 -1.69 17.58
C THR A 345 -16.61 -1.71 16.70
N LEU A 346 -15.53 -2.30 17.23
CA LEU A 346 -14.30 -2.54 16.50
C LEU A 346 -14.39 -3.83 15.69
N HIS A 347 -13.84 -3.81 14.47
CA HIS A 347 -13.86 -4.94 13.56
C HIS A 347 -12.48 -5.20 12.96
N LEU A 348 -12.15 -6.48 12.82
CA LEU A 348 -11.11 -6.96 11.92
C LEU A 348 -11.78 -7.33 10.60
N LEU A 349 -11.41 -6.66 9.51
CA LEU A 349 -11.95 -6.96 8.19
C LEU A 349 -11.19 -8.13 7.58
N ARG A 350 -11.92 -9.07 7.01
CA ARG A 350 -11.41 -10.12 6.13
C ARG A 350 -12.19 -10.04 4.81
N GLY A 351 -11.67 -9.23 3.89
CA GLY A 351 -12.46 -8.83 2.72
C GLY A 351 -13.73 -8.10 3.16
N LYS A 352 -14.89 -8.60 2.71
CA LYS A 352 -16.22 -8.09 3.11
C LYS A 352 -16.70 -8.55 4.49
N GLU A 353 -16.07 -9.53 5.11
CA GLU A 353 -16.49 -10.05 6.42
C GLU A 353 -15.97 -9.16 7.55
N GLN A 354 -16.86 -8.75 8.46
CA GLN A 354 -16.54 -7.96 9.65
C GLN A 354 -16.50 -8.85 10.90
N LEU A 355 -15.29 -9.13 11.40
CA LEU A 355 -15.08 -9.90 12.61
C LEU A 355 -15.03 -8.96 13.82
N GLN A 356 -16.05 -8.99 14.67
CA GLN A 356 -16.12 -8.13 15.85
C GLN A 356 -15.05 -8.48 16.89
N VAL A 357 -14.42 -7.45 17.46
CA VAL A 357 -13.45 -7.57 18.55
C VAL A 357 -13.74 -6.54 19.64
N LYS A 358 -13.43 -6.89 20.91
CA LYS A 358 -13.67 -5.99 22.03
C LYS A 358 -12.56 -4.97 22.20
N VAL A 359 -11.32 -5.41 22.04
CA VAL A 359 -10.11 -4.61 22.22
C VAL A 359 -9.16 -4.85 21.05
N VAL A 360 -8.45 -3.80 20.66
CA VAL A 360 -7.35 -3.84 19.69
C VAL A 360 -6.10 -3.34 20.40
N HIS A 361 -5.02 -4.11 20.31
CA HIS A 361 -3.76 -3.89 21.03
C HIS A 361 -2.77 -3.05 20.21
N ALA A 362 -1.73 -2.54 20.87
CA ALA A 362 -0.63 -1.86 20.20
C ALA A 362 -0.03 -2.77 19.12
N GLY A 363 0.24 -2.19 17.94
CA GLY A 363 0.76 -2.88 16.78
C GLY A 363 -0.32 -3.49 15.86
N ASP A 364 -1.56 -3.67 16.31
CA ASP A 364 -2.60 -4.30 15.48
C ASP A 364 -3.30 -3.29 14.55
N ILE A 365 -3.94 -3.82 13.50
CA ILE A 365 -4.72 -3.08 12.49
C ILE A 365 -6.18 -3.49 12.60
N ALA A 366 -7.06 -2.49 12.70
CA ALA A 366 -8.50 -2.70 12.84
C ALA A 366 -9.30 -1.60 12.13
N THR A 367 -10.62 -1.74 12.18
CA THR A 367 -11.55 -0.80 11.58
C THR A 367 -12.68 -0.43 12.54
N VAL A 368 -13.22 0.77 12.32
CA VAL A 368 -14.42 1.26 12.99
C VAL A 368 -15.28 2.00 11.97
N SER A 369 -16.58 1.81 12.04
CA SER A 369 -17.53 2.49 11.15
C SER A 369 -18.09 3.77 11.79
N LYS A 370 -18.54 4.71 10.95
CA LYS A 370 -19.34 5.88 11.32
C LYS A 370 -18.63 6.91 12.21
N LEU A 371 -17.32 7.12 11.99
CA LEU A 371 -16.65 8.31 12.51
C LEU A 371 -17.01 9.54 11.67
N ASN A 372 -17.31 10.65 12.32
CA ASN A 372 -17.93 11.80 11.67
C ASN A 372 -16.90 12.74 11.04
N GLN A 373 -15.77 12.97 11.72
CA GLN A 373 -14.80 14.00 11.34
C GLN A 373 -13.48 13.40 10.84
N THR A 374 -13.20 12.17 11.26
CA THR A 374 -11.95 11.47 10.98
C THR A 374 -11.78 11.15 9.50
N ALA A 375 -10.62 11.48 8.94
CA ALA A 375 -10.24 11.24 7.54
C ALA A 375 -8.91 10.47 7.43
N THR A 376 -8.61 9.96 6.23
CA THR A 376 -7.30 9.36 5.92
C THR A 376 -6.17 10.34 6.24
N GLY A 377 -5.19 9.89 7.03
CA GLY A 377 -4.04 10.67 7.50
C GLY A 377 -4.19 11.26 8.91
N ASP A 378 -5.35 11.15 9.54
CA ASP A 378 -5.57 11.67 10.90
C ASP A 378 -4.95 10.76 11.98
N THR A 379 -4.69 11.34 13.16
CA THR A 379 -4.25 10.63 14.37
C THR A 379 -5.36 10.65 15.42
N LEU A 380 -5.69 9.47 15.95
CA LEU A 380 -6.58 9.28 17.09
C LEU A 380 -5.73 9.00 18.34
N CYS A 381 -5.89 9.80 19.38
CA CYS A 381 -5.06 9.71 20.59
C CYS A 381 -5.87 9.99 21.87
N ASP A 382 -5.18 9.97 23.01
CA ASP A 382 -5.75 10.47 24.26
C ASP A 382 -5.81 12.00 24.27
N LYS A 383 -6.91 12.57 24.75
CA LYS A 383 -7.08 14.03 24.80
C LYS A 383 -6.04 14.73 25.68
N ASN A 384 -5.59 14.04 26.74
CA ASN A 384 -4.60 14.56 27.68
C ASN A 384 -3.15 14.33 27.20
N HIS A 385 -2.96 13.52 26.16
CA HIS A 385 -1.68 13.26 25.52
C HIS A 385 -1.84 13.45 23.99
N PRO A 386 -1.99 14.71 23.54
CA PRO A 386 -2.22 15.01 22.14
C PRO A 386 -0.95 14.85 21.32
N VAL A 387 -1.02 13.98 20.32
CA VAL A 387 0.09 13.64 19.43
C VAL A 387 -0.37 13.55 17.98
N VAL A 388 0.55 13.79 17.04
CA VAL A 388 0.31 13.61 15.61
C VAL A 388 1.33 12.65 15.03
N LEU A 389 0.87 11.56 14.44
CA LEU A 389 1.69 10.63 13.69
C LEU A 389 1.89 11.15 12.26
N ALA A 390 3.12 11.07 11.77
CA ALA A 390 3.46 11.56 10.43
C ALA A 390 2.71 10.78 9.33
N ALA A 391 2.01 11.52 8.47
CA ALA A 391 1.42 10.99 7.25
C ALA A 391 2.50 10.75 6.18
N PRO A 392 2.33 9.74 5.30
CA PRO A 392 3.28 9.49 4.24
C PRO A 392 3.18 10.58 3.16
N ASN A 393 4.27 10.75 2.42
CA ASN A 393 4.31 11.65 1.28
C ASN A 393 3.74 10.96 0.04
N TYR A 394 2.61 11.45 -0.45
CA TYR A 394 1.98 10.99 -1.68
C TYR A 394 2.57 11.73 -2.90
N PRO A 395 2.71 11.06 -4.05
CA PRO A 395 3.12 11.72 -5.29
C PRO A 395 2.04 12.71 -5.76
N SER A 396 2.49 13.76 -6.46
CA SER A 396 1.59 14.67 -7.15
C SER A 396 0.90 13.97 -8.32
N PRO A 397 -0.36 14.33 -8.64
CA PRO A 397 -1.07 13.76 -9.77
C PRO A 397 -0.36 14.12 -11.09
N LEU A 398 -0.36 13.17 -12.02
CA LEU A 398 0.34 13.25 -13.31
C LEU A 398 -0.62 13.44 -14.49
N TYR A 399 -1.91 13.14 -14.30
CA TYR A 399 -2.92 13.16 -15.35
C TYR A 399 -4.14 13.94 -14.89
N GLY A 400 -4.64 14.86 -15.71
CA GLY A 400 -5.74 15.76 -15.36
C GLY A 400 -6.80 15.86 -16.47
N VAL A 401 -8.06 15.91 -16.05
CA VAL A 401 -9.23 16.01 -16.93
C VAL A 401 -10.20 17.08 -16.45
N ALA A 402 -11.02 17.62 -17.36
CA ALA A 402 -12.18 18.42 -16.98
C ALA A 402 -13.37 17.48 -16.70
N VAL A 403 -14.10 17.76 -15.63
CA VAL A 403 -15.29 17.00 -15.24
C VAL A 403 -16.53 17.89 -15.20
N ASN A 404 -17.58 17.46 -15.88
CA ASN A 404 -18.86 18.17 -15.95
C ASN A 404 -20.00 17.28 -15.42
N PRO A 405 -20.97 17.83 -14.70
CA PRO A 405 -22.14 17.07 -14.26
C PRO A 405 -23.02 16.68 -15.46
N LYS A 406 -23.53 15.43 -15.50
CA LYS A 406 -24.47 14.98 -16.56
C LYS A 406 -25.82 15.70 -16.47
N SER A 407 -26.26 16.06 -15.26
CA SER A 407 -27.54 16.70 -15.02
C SER A 407 -27.42 17.88 -14.04
N GLN A 408 -28.48 18.70 -13.96
CA GLN A 408 -28.55 19.78 -12.97
C GLN A 408 -28.52 19.25 -11.53
N GLY A 409 -29.04 18.05 -11.28
CA GLY A 409 -28.99 17.41 -9.96
C GLY A 409 -27.56 17.02 -9.57
N ASP A 410 -26.74 16.58 -10.53
CA ASP A 410 -25.32 16.26 -10.32
C ASP A 410 -24.49 17.51 -10.07
N SER A 411 -24.88 18.66 -10.64
CA SER A 411 -24.18 19.93 -10.46
C SER A 411 -24.10 20.39 -9.00
N ALA A 412 -25.13 20.11 -8.19
CA ALA A 412 -25.10 20.39 -6.76
C ALA A 412 -24.23 19.40 -5.96
N LYS A 413 -23.97 18.20 -6.51
CA LYS A 413 -23.25 17.11 -5.85
C LYS A 413 -21.78 16.99 -6.25
N ILE A 414 -21.37 17.56 -7.38
CA ILE A 414 -20.02 17.40 -7.93
C ILE A 414 -18.94 17.76 -6.92
N SER A 415 -18.95 18.98 -6.37
CA SER A 415 -17.94 19.43 -5.40
C SER A 415 -17.87 18.56 -4.13
N PRO A 416 -18.98 18.27 -3.41
CA PRO A 416 -18.89 17.41 -2.23
C PRO A 416 -18.48 15.97 -2.57
N THR A 417 -18.85 15.43 -3.74
CA THR A 417 -18.40 14.10 -4.18
C THR A 417 -16.90 14.10 -4.45
N LEU A 418 -16.36 15.06 -5.22
CA LEU A 418 -14.94 15.14 -5.53
C LEU A 418 -14.09 15.35 -4.26
N THR A 419 -14.55 16.18 -3.32
CA THR A 419 -13.88 16.34 -2.02
C THR A 419 -13.81 15.02 -1.26
N ARG A 420 -14.90 14.25 -1.20
CA ARG A 420 -14.89 12.93 -0.54
C ARG A 420 -13.97 11.93 -1.23
N LEU A 421 -13.91 11.94 -2.56
CA LEU A 421 -12.96 11.09 -3.30
C LEU A 421 -11.52 11.43 -2.95
N CYS A 422 -11.16 12.72 -2.89
CA CYS A 422 -9.82 13.19 -2.47
C CYS A 422 -9.54 12.99 -0.97
N GLU A 423 -10.58 12.89 -0.14
CA GLU A 423 -10.42 12.53 1.28
C GLU A 423 -10.02 11.06 1.44
N GLU A 424 -10.62 10.18 0.63
CA GLU A 424 -10.31 8.74 0.60
C GLU A 424 -8.93 8.49 -0.05
N ASP A 425 -8.65 9.10 -1.20
CA ASP A 425 -7.40 8.94 -1.96
C ASP A 425 -6.60 10.25 -2.02
N LYS A 426 -5.43 10.25 -1.38
CA LYS A 426 -4.54 11.42 -1.28
C LYS A 426 -3.73 11.71 -2.54
N THR A 427 -3.81 10.86 -3.56
CA THR A 427 -3.22 11.08 -4.89
C THR A 427 -4.22 11.67 -5.89
N LEU A 428 -5.49 11.79 -5.50
CA LEU A 428 -6.49 12.57 -6.23
C LEU A 428 -6.52 14.02 -5.76
N THR A 429 -6.62 14.95 -6.69
CA THR A 429 -6.86 16.37 -6.38
C THR A 429 -7.91 16.93 -7.33
N TRP A 430 -8.69 17.90 -6.87
CA TRP A 430 -9.62 18.63 -7.71
C TRP A 430 -9.56 20.13 -7.44
N ARG A 431 -9.87 20.93 -8.47
CA ARG A 431 -9.97 22.39 -8.36
C ARG A 431 -10.93 22.96 -9.40
N MET A 432 -11.40 24.18 -9.18
CA MET A 432 -12.12 24.95 -10.19
C MET A 432 -11.14 25.92 -10.85
N GLU A 433 -11.04 25.89 -12.17
CA GLU A 433 -10.20 26.80 -12.97
C GLU A 433 -10.98 28.08 -13.29
N PRO A 434 -10.65 29.24 -12.69
CA PRO A 434 -11.44 30.46 -12.86
C PRO A 434 -11.43 31.01 -14.29
N ALA A 435 -10.33 30.80 -15.04
CA ALA A 435 -10.21 31.33 -16.39
C ALA A 435 -11.12 30.60 -17.41
N THR A 436 -11.31 29.30 -17.24
CA THR A 436 -12.12 28.47 -18.14
C THR A 436 -13.47 28.08 -17.55
N ASN A 437 -13.71 28.37 -16.27
CA ASN A 437 -14.85 27.91 -15.47
C ASN A 437 -15.04 26.38 -15.51
N GLN A 438 -13.95 25.62 -15.66
CA GLN A 438 -13.99 24.15 -15.62
C GLN A 438 -13.66 23.62 -14.24
N THR A 439 -14.32 22.53 -13.85
CA THR A 439 -13.88 21.72 -12.72
C THR A 439 -12.85 20.73 -13.22
N LEU A 440 -11.64 20.78 -12.67
CA LEU A 440 -10.54 19.90 -13.04
C LEU A 440 -10.37 18.83 -11.95
N LEU A 441 -10.27 17.57 -12.38
CA LEU A 441 -9.92 16.43 -11.54
C LEU A 441 -8.59 15.87 -12.04
N ALA A 442 -7.65 15.64 -11.14
CA ALA A 442 -6.34 15.09 -11.46
C ALA A 442 -5.98 13.91 -10.56
N GLY A 443 -5.30 12.93 -11.13
CA GLY A 443 -4.88 11.69 -10.49
C GLY A 443 -3.58 11.15 -11.10
N MET A 444 -3.26 9.90 -10.82
CA MET A 444 -1.99 9.29 -11.24
C MET A 444 -1.96 8.84 -12.71
N GLY A 445 -3.12 8.56 -13.30
CA GLY A 445 -3.25 8.08 -14.67
C GLY A 445 -4.71 8.00 -15.13
N ASP A 446 -4.93 7.53 -16.34
CA ASP A 446 -6.26 7.45 -16.97
C ASP A 446 -7.15 6.40 -16.29
N GLN A 447 -6.59 5.24 -15.90
CA GLN A 447 -7.33 4.21 -15.17
C GLN A 447 -7.74 4.71 -13.79
N HIS A 448 -6.86 5.48 -13.12
CA HIS A 448 -7.22 6.11 -11.85
C HIS A 448 -8.45 7.03 -12.02
N ILE A 449 -8.42 7.93 -13.01
CA ILE A 449 -9.54 8.83 -13.27
C ILE A 449 -10.83 8.05 -13.59
N ASP A 450 -10.79 7.03 -14.45
CA ASP A 450 -11.98 6.24 -14.79
C ASP A 450 -12.59 5.56 -13.55
N VAL A 451 -11.74 4.99 -12.68
CA VAL A 451 -12.18 4.39 -11.40
C VAL A 451 -12.80 5.44 -10.48
N ALA A 452 -12.19 6.64 -10.36
CA ALA A 452 -12.73 7.72 -9.54
C ALA A 452 -14.12 8.19 -10.03
N ILE A 453 -14.30 8.32 -11.34
CA ILE A 453 -15.59 8.70 -11.96
C ILE A 453 -16.65 7.61 -11.73
N ARG A 454 -16.30 6.33 -11.89
CA ARG A 454 -17.22 5.22 -11.61
C ARG A 454 -17.58 5.14 -10.13
N LYS A 455 -16.63 5.40 -9.24
CA LYS A 455 -16.87 5.48 -7.80
C LYS A 455 -17.81 6.64 -7.45
N ALA A 456 -17.69 7.78 -8.13
CA ALA A 456 -18.64 8.90 -8.02
C ALA A 456 -20.07 8.46 -8.37
N GLU A 457 -20.22 7.70 -9.46
CA GLU A 457 -21.49 7.18 -9.93
C GLU A 457 -22.06 6.12 -8.97
N ALA A 458 -21.30 5.07 -8.66
CA ALA A 458 -21.76 3.94 -7.88
C ALA A 458 -22.05 4.32 -6.41
N LYS A 459 -21.09 4.97 -5.73
CA LYS A 459 -21.18 5.23 -4.29
C LYS A 459 -21.93 6.51 -3.95
N PHE A 460 -21.85 7.54 -4.80
CA PHE A 460 -22.42 8.86 -4.49
C PHE A 460 -23.59 9.27 -5.38
N GLN A 461 -23.93 8.45 -6.39
CA GLN A 461 -25.02 8.74 -7.33
C GLN A 461 -24.83 10.13 -7.97
N THR A 462 -23.58 10.41 -8.35
CA THR A 462 -23.14 11.64 -9.00
C THR A 462 -22.55 11.27 -10.35
N PHE A 463 -23.27 11.59 -11.42
CA PHE A 463 -22.87 11.21 -12.77
C PHE A 463 -22.07 12.33 -13.42
N LEU A 464 -20.84 12.01 -13.83
CA LEU A 464 -19.89 12.96 -14.40
C LEU A 464 -19.53 12.59 -15.85
N LEU A 465 -19.26 13.60 -16.66
CA LEU A 465 -18.68 13.51 -18.00
C LEU A 465 -17.24 13.99 -17.93
N VAL A 466 -16.37 13.30 -18.66
CA VAL A 466 -14.95 13.63 -18.76
C VAL A 466 -14.71 14.33 -20.09
N GLU A 467 -14.02 15.46 -20.05
CA GLU A 467 -13.62 16.27 -21.20
C GLU A 467 -12.14 16.63 -21.13
N GLU A 468 -11.56 16.97 -22.28
CA GLU A 468 -10.21 17.54 -22.33
C GLU A 468 -10.21 18.94 -21.68
N PRO A 469 -9.28 19.23 -20.75
CA PRO A 469 -9.14 20.55 -20.15
C PRO A 469 -8.86 21.63 -21.20
N ARG A 470 -9.53 22.77 -21.09
CA ARG A 470 -9.25 23.94 -21.94
C ARG A 470 -8.00 24.66 -21.45
N VAL A 471 -7.22 25.17 -22.40
CA VAL A 471 -6.09 26.04 -22.09
C VAL A 471 -6.60 27.47 -21.85
N PRO A 472 -6.30 28.09 -20.69
CA PRO A 472 -6.64 29.48 -20.45
C PRO A 472 -5.67 30.39 -21.22
N TYR A 473 -6.02 30.69 -22.48
CA TYR A 473 -5.23 31.61 -23.30
C TYR A 473 -5.23 33.03 -22.71
N GLN A 474 -4.06 33.67 -22.75
CA GLN A 474 -3.88 35.08 -22.42
C GLN A 474 -3.39 35.84 -23.65
N GLU A 475 -3.75 37.12 -23.74
CA GLU A 475 -3.38 37.98 -24.86
C GLU A 475 -2.41 39.08 -24.39
N THR A 476 -1.42 39.40 -25.22
CA THR A 476 -0.55 40.56 -25.03
C THR A 476 -0.16 41.17 -26.37
N ILE A 477 0.37 42.39 -26.33
CA ILE A 477 0.87 43.09 -27.52
C ILE A 477 2.37 42.82 -27.69
N THR A 478 2.88 42.93 -28.91
CA THR A 478 4.32 42.75 -29.21
C THR A 478 5.02 44.05 -29.60
N LYS A 479 4.27 45.12 -29.84
CA LYS A 479 4.77 46.42 -30.28
C LYS A 479 3.99 47.54 -29.61
N GLN A 480 4.64 48.68 -29.44
CA GLN A 480 4.02 49.91 -28.94
C GLN A 480 2.90 50.40 -29.89
N GLY A 481 1.77 50.78 -29.32
CA GLY A 481 0.62 51.35 -30.02
C GLY A 481 0.20 52.71 -29.43
N GLN A 482 -0.32 53.61 -30.26
CA GLN A 482 -0.85 54.90 -29.83
C GLN A 482 -2.17 55.18 -30.53
N ALA A 483 -3.18 55.64 -29.78
CA ALA A 483 -4.49 55.97 -30.32
C ALA A 483 -5.11 57.17 -29.59
N THR A 484 -5.89 57.97 -30.32
CA THR A 484 -6.69 59.06 -29.74
C THR A 484 -8.15 58.88 -30.12
N TYR A 485 -9.04 58.88 -29.13
CA TYR A 485 -10.48 58.79 -29.31
C TYR A 485 -11.18 60.05 -28.81
N ARG A 486 -12.00 60.65 -29.66
CA ARG A 486 -12.84 61.80 -29.32
C ARG A 486 -14.31 61.38 -29.34
N HIS A 487 -14.93 61.33 -28.17
CA HIS A 487 -16.36 61.14 -28.01
C HIS A 487 -17.07 62.50 -28.08
N LYS A 488 -17.87 62.73 -29.12
CA LYS A 488 -18.73 63.91 -29.24
C LYS A 488 -20.11 63.48 -29.69
N LYS A 489 -21.07 63.41 -28.76
CA LYS A 489 -22.48 63.10 -29.04
C LYS A 489 -23.38 64.21 -28.53
N GLN A 490 -24.26 64.67 -29.40
CA GLN A 490 -25.29 65.65 -29.09
C GLN A 490 -26.61 65.14 -29.68
N THR A 491 -27.42 64.49 -28.84
CA THR A 491 -28.78 64.06 -29.21
C THR A 491 -29.74 64.53 -28.13
N GLY A 492 -30.56 65.53 -28.47
CA GLY A 492 -31.77 65.95 -27.72
C GLY A 492 -31.61 66.50 -26.29
N GLY A 493 -30.46 66.35 -25.62
CA GLY A 493 -30.21 66.80 -24.24
C GLY A 493 -28.81 67.36 -24.01
N ALA A 494 -28.34 67.38 -22.76
CA ALA A 494 -26.98 67.83 -22.41
C ALA A 494 -25.93 67.00 -23.16
N GLY A 495 -25.08 67.68 -23.95
CA GLY A 495 -24.09 67.03 -24.82
C GLY A 495 -23.03 66.26 -24.03
N GLN A 496 -22.55 65.16 -24.60
CA GLN A 496 -21.42 64.40 -24.08
C GLN A 496 -20.17 64.73 -24.90
N PHE A 497 -19.11 65.18 -24.22
CA PHE A 497 -17.79 65.43 -24.82
C PHE A 497 -16.69 64.81 -23.95
N GLY A 498 -15.77 64.09 -24.57
CA GLY A 498 -14.55 63.59 -23.96
C GLY A 498 -13.52 63.24 -25.02
N GLU A 499 -12.24 63.49 -24.74
CA GLU A 499 -11.13 63.12 -25.61
C GLU A 499 -10.07 62.41 -24.79
N VAL A 500 -9.65 61.24 -25.25
CA VAL A 500 -8.65 60.39 -24.58
C VAL A 500 -7.57 60.05 -25.60
N SER A 501 -6.33 60.37 -25.26
CA SER A 501 -5.14 59.90 -25.96
C SER A 501 -4.44 58.86 -25.09
N MET A 502 -4.16 57.69 -25.65
CA MET A 502 -3.54 56.57 -24.95
C MET A 502 -2.34 56.05 -25.75
N ARG A 503 -1.32 55.64 -25.02
CA ARG A 503 -0.13 54.95 -25.52
C ARG A 503 -0.01 53.68 -24.69
N ILE A 504 0.17 52.55 -25.36
CA ILE A 504 0.30 51.24 -24.74
C ILE A 504 1.58 50.59 -25.27
N GLU A 505 2.38 50.02 -24.39
CA GLU A 505 3.60 49.28 -24.74
C GLU A 505 3.70 47.95 -24.00
N PRO A 506 4.30 46.90 -24.62
CA PRO A 506 4.49 45.62 -23.94
C PRO A 506 5.46 45.77 -22.76
N LEU A 507 5.19 45.06 -21.67
CA LEU A 507 6.11 44.92 -20.54
C LEU A 507 6.96 43.65 -20.72
N PRO A 508 8.25 43.75 -21.09
CA PRO A 508 9.05 42.57 -21.41
C PRO A 508 9.46 41.74 -20.19
N GLU A 509 9.39 42.33 -18.99
CA GLU A 509 9.80 41.70 -17.72
C GLU A 509 8.64 40.95 -17.04
N GLU A 510 7.40 41.13 -17.51
CA GLU A 510 6.19 40.52 -16.95
C GLU A 510 5.40 39.81 -18.05
N ASP A 511 5.15 38.50 -17.86
CA ASP A 511 4.42 37.69 -18.84
C ASP A 511 3.00 38.24 -19.06
N PHE A 512 2.67 38.47 -20.34
CA PHE A 512 1.37 38.95 -20.81
C PHE A 512 0.92 40.33 -20.26
N ALA A 513 1.85 41.19 -19.83
CA ALA A 513 1.55 42.53 -19.32
C ALA A 513 1.85 43.67 -20.33
N PHE A 514 1.17 44.81 -20.18
CA PHE A 514 1.38 46.04 -20.95
C PHE A 514 1.15 47.30 -20.10
N SER A 515 1.86 48.39 -20.41
CA SER A 515 1.81 49.68 -19.69
C SER A 515 1.33 50.85 -20.53
#